data_AF-A0A2D7GZ30-F1
#
_entry.id   AF-A0A2D7GZ30-F1
#
_cell.length_a   1.000
_cell.length_b   1.000
_cell.length_c   1.000
_cell.angle_alpha   90.00
_cell.angle_beta   90.00
_cell.angle_gamma   90.00
#
_symmetry.space_group_name_H-M   'P 1'
#
loop_
_entity.id
_entity.type
_entity.pdbx_description
1 polymer ?
#
loop_
_entity_poly.entity_id
_entity_poly.type
_entity_poly.pdbx_seq_one_letter_code
_entity_poly.pdbx_strand_id
1 'polypeptide(L)'
;MLDQYWFFVSAGLLFLAFYFQFPFKEEEAWHCSCGYDLSYMNKTSDKCPECGQDAKLEWSVTIGGYSGPTKKRLLWAIFLFVGSFFLLAVGLLIRFIRQVASV
;
A
#
# COMPACT_ATOMS: atom_id res chain seq x y z
N MET A 1 13.35 -16.03 -25.96
CA MET A 1 12.03 -15.37 -25.81
C MET A 1 11.46 -15.57 -24.40
N LEU A 2 11.61 -16.75 -23.77
CA LEU A 2 11.10 -16.98 -22.40
C LEU A 2 11.75 -16.10 -21.31
N ASP A 3 13.02 -15.72 -21.49
CA ASP A 3 13.79 -14.97 -20.49
C ASP A 3 13.29 -13.54 -20.26
N GLN A 4 12.51 -12.98 -21.20
CA GLN A 4 12.04 -11.61 -21.12
C GLN A 4 10.75 -11.48 -20.30
N TYR A 5 9.96 -12.54 -20.18
CA TYR A 5 8.69 -12.51 -19.45
C TYR A 5 8.86 -12.22 -17.97
N TRP A 6 9.96 -12.68 -17.34
CA TRP A 6 10.23 -12.44 -15.92
C TRP A 6 10.36 -10.95 -15.59
N PHE A 7 10.91 -10.15 -16.51
CA PHE A 7 11.00 -8.69 -16.37
C PHE A 7 9.64 -8.01 -16.53
N PHE A 8 8.81 -8.48 -17.46
CA PHE A 8 7.46 -7.94 -17.64
C PHE A 8 6.54 -8.29 -16.47
N VAL A 9 6.63 -9.51 -15.93
CA VAL A 9 5.85 -9.96 -14.77
C VAL A 9 6.26 -9.18 -13.53
N SER A 10 7.56 -8.99 -13.27
CA SER A 10 8.00 -8.20 -12.12
C SER A 10 7.62 -6.73 -12.26
N ALA A 11 7.75 -6.12 -13.44
CA ALA A 11 7.31 -4.76 -13.70
C ALA A 11 5.80 -4.59 -13.47
N GLY A 12 4.98 -5.54 -13.94
CA GLY A 12 3.53 -5.54 -13.71
C GLY A 12 3.17 -5.65 -12.22
N LEU A 13 3.86 -6.51 -11.48
CA LEU A 13 3.67 -6.64 -10.03
C LEU A 13 4.08 -5.37 -9.27
N LEU A 14 5.17 -4.72 -9.68
CA LEU A 14 5.60 -3.43 -9.12
C LEU A 14 4.56 -2.34 -9.38
N PHE A 15 4.02 -2.28 -10.60
CA PHE A 15 2.98 -1.31 -10.94
C PHE A 15 1.72 -1.51 -10.10
N LEU A 16 1.30 -2.76 -9.89
CA LEU A 16 0.19 -3.10 -8.99
C LEU A 16 0.49 -2.76 -7.53
N ALA A 17 1.73 -2.97 -7.08
CA ALA A 17 2.14 -2.58 -5.72
C ALA A 17 2.03 -1.05 -5.53
N PHE A 18 2.50 -0.26 -6.49
CA PHE A 18 2.37 1.21 -6.46
C PHE A 18 0.91 1.66 -6.53
N TYR A 19 0.09 0.97 -7.32
CA TYR A 19 -1.34 1.25 -7.39
C TYR A 19 -2.05 1.04 -6.05
N PHE A 20 -1.66 0.02 -5.28
CA PHE A 20 -2.23 -0.24 -3.95
C PHE A 20 -1.60 0.59 -2.82
N GLN A 21 -0.48 1.26 -3.06
CA GLN A 21 0.23 2.07 -2.06
C GLN A 21 -0.47 3.39 -1.77
N PHE A 22 -1.08 4.03 -2.77
CA PHE A 22 -1.70 5.34 -2.59
C PHE A 22 -3.18 5.20 -2.21
N PRO A 23 -3.65 5.85 -1.13
CA PRO A 23 -5.07 5.96 -0.86
C PRO A 23 -5.72 6.74 -2.00
N PHE A 24 -6.85 6.24 -2.51
CA PHE A 24 -7.67 7.08 -3.38
C PHE A 24 -8.28 8.17 -2.50
N LYS A 25 -8.18 9.41 -2.98
CA LYS A 25 -8.50 10.69 -2.33
C LYS A 25 -9.85 10.76 -1.58
N GLU A 26 -10.74 9.79 -1.77
CA GLU A 26 -12.06 9.69 -1.13
C GLU A 26 -12.04 9.08 0.28
N GLU A 27 -10.92 8.47 0.70
CA GLU A 27 -10.80 7.84 2.03
C GLU A 27 -10.23 8.78 3.12
N GLU A 28 -9.79 9.97 2.74
CA GLU A 28 -9.55 11.05 3.70
C GLU A 28 -10.91 11.66 4.10
N ALA A 29 -11.70 10.90 4.85
CA ALA A 29 -12.92 11.41 5.45
C ALA A 29 -12.54 12.45 6.51
N TRP A 30 -12.27 13.68 6.06
CA TRP A 30 -12.15 14.87 6.89
C TRP A 30 -13.52 15.31 7.43
N HIS A 31 -14.59 14.60 7.09
CA HIS A 31 -15.92 14.84 7.60
C HIS A 31 -16.43 13.62 8.36
N CYS A 32 -16.95 13.85 9.55
CA CYS A 32 -17.70 12.86 10.29
C CYS A 32 -19.04 12.59 9.57
N SER A 33 -19.67 11.45 9.85
CA SER A 33 -21.02 11.09 9.35
C SER A 33 -22.09 12.15 9.62
N CYS A 34 -21.89 12.97 10.67
CA CYS A 34 -22.73 14.09 11.04
C CYS A 34 -22.38 15.41 10.30
N GLY A 35 -21.48 15.38 9.32
CA GLY A 35 -21.05 16.54 8.53
C GLY A 35 -19.99 17.42 9.20
N TYR A 36 -19.62 17.12 10.45
CA TYR A 36 -18.60 17.86 11.18
C TYR A 36 -17.22 17.68 10.55
N ASP A 37 -16.51 18.79 10.33
CA ASP A 37 -15.16 18.79 9.79
C ASP A 37 -14.12 18.43 10.87
N LEU A 38 -13.54 17.25 10.72
CA LEU A 38 -12.54 16.65 11.60
C LEU A 38 -11.20 17.40 11.56
N SER A 39 -10.97 18.33 10.61
CA SER A 39 -9.77 19.19 10.61
C SER A 39 -9.72 20.13 11.83
N TYR A 40 -10.88 20.48 12.39
CA TYR A 40 -11.01 21.31 13.60
C TYR A 40 -11.09 20.48 14.89
N MET A 41 -10.96 19.16 14.79
CA MET A 41 -11.04 18.28 15.96
C MET A 41 -9.78 18.39 16.83
N ASN A 42 -9.97 18.35 18.14
CA ASN A 42 -8.86 18.33 19.08
C ASN A 42 -8.05 17.02 18.91
N LYS A 43 -6.73 17.14 18.73
CA LYS A 43 -5.81 16.01 18.46
C LYS A 43 -5.76 14.95 19.55
N THR A 44 -6.24 15.25 20.75
CA THR A 44 -6.29 14.32 21.89
C THR A 44 -7.66 13.64 22.05
N SER A 45 -8.66 14.00 21.25
CA SER A 45 -9.98 13.36 21.27
C SER A 45 -10.07 12.32 20.16
N ASP A 46 -10.63 11.14 20.45
CA ASP A 46 -10.93 10.11 19.45
C ASP A 46 -12.40 10.17 18.98
N LYS A 47 -13.20 11.07 19.58
CA LYS A 47 -14.64 11.21 19.30
C LYS A 47 -14.97 12.55 18.67
N CYS A 48 -15.85 12.50 17.67
CA CYS A 48 -16.42 13.68 17.06
C CYS A 48 -17.21 14.49 18.11
N PRO A 49 -16.97 15.81 18.23
CA PRO A 49 -17.60 16.63 19.27
C PRO A 49 -19.12 16.77 19.08
N GLU A 50 -19.62 16.72 17.84
CA GLU A 50 -21.04 16.89 17.53
C GLU A 50 -21.86 15.62 17.75
N CYS A 51 -21.39 14.49 17.20
CA CYS A 51 -22.16 13.24 17.19
C CYS A 51 -21.61 12.15 18.09
N GLY A 52 -20.47 12.38 18.76
CA GLY A 52 -19.86 11.41 19.68
C GLY A 52 -19.35 10.11 19.04
N GLN A 53 -19.41 10.01 17.71
CA GLN A 53 -18.90 8.85 16.95
C GLN A 53 -17.38 8.87 16.86
N ASP A 54 -16.77 7.70 16.72
CA ASP A 54 -15.33 7.56 16.59
C ASP A 54 -14.83 8.20 15.28
N ALA A 55 -13.88 9.12 15.39
CA ALA A 55 -13.25 9.77 14.26
C ALA A 55 -12.24 8.80 13.63
N LYS A 56 -12.62 8.15 12.52
CA LYS A 56 -11.74 7.24 11.79
C LYS A 56 -11.02 7.98 10.67
N LEU A 57 -9.83 8.49 10.97
CA LEU A 57 -8.90 8.97 9.95
C LEU A 57 -8.15 7.76 9.36
N GLU A 58 -8.22 7.56 8.05
CA GLU A 58 -7.50 6.46 7.39
C GLU A 58 -5.97 6.60 7.49
N TRP A 59 -5.47 7.83 7.39
CA TRP A 59 -4.07 8.17 7.65
C TRP A 59 -3.99 8.98 8.95
N SER A 60 -3.70 8.31 10.06
CA SER A 60 -3.28 9.01 11.29
C SER A 60 -1.80 8.78 11.55
N VAL A 61 -1.08 9.87 11.86
CA VAL A 61 0.29 9.81 12.38
C VAL A 61 0.28 9.30 13.84
N THR A 62 -0.90 9.29 14.48
CA THR A 62 -1.44 8.48 15.64
C THR A 62 -2.75 9.18 16.08
N ILE A 63 -3.80 8.57 16.64
CA ILE A 63 -3.95 7.40 17.53
C ILE A 63 -5.07 6.47 17.00
N GLY A 64 -4.87 5.14 17.07
CA GLY A 64 -5.88 4.10 16.78
C GLY A 64 -5.49 3.06 15.71
N GLY A 65 -4.45 3.33 14.92
CA GLY A 65 -3.91 2.44 13.90
C GLY A 65 -4.70 2.46 12.58
N TYR A 66 -4.06 1.98 11.51
CA TYR A 66 -4.68 1.90 10.18
C TYR A 66 -6.01 1.15 10.22
N SER A 67 -6.99 1.62 9.44
CA SER A 67 -8.25 0.92 9.26
C SER A 67 -8.00 -0.51 8.77
N GLY A 68 -8.87 -1.47 9.14
CA GLY A 68 -8.78 -2.86 8.66
C GLY A 68 -8.58 -3.00 7.13
N PRO A 69 -9.36 -2.29 6.28
CA PRO A 69 -9.15 -2.32 4.84
C PRO A 69 -7.83 -1.69 4.40
N THR A 70 -7.39 -0.58 5.01
CA THR A 70 -6.09 0.05 4.71
C THR A 70 -4.93 -0.90 5.07
N LYS A 71 -5.00 -1.59 6.22
CA LYS A 71 -4.01 -2.62 6.60
C LYS A 71 -3.92 -3.73 5.55
N LYS A 72 -5.07 -4.21 5.09
CA LYS A 72 -5.13 -5.27 4.09
C LYS A 72 -4.51 -4.81 2.76
N ARG A 73 -4.85 -3.61 2.29
CA ARG A 73 -4.25 -2.99 1.08
C ARG A 73 -2.74 -2.87 1.20
N LEU A 74 -2.26 -2.32 2.31
CA LEU A 74 -0.83 -2.14 2.57
C LEU A 74 -0.09 -3.48 2.60
N LEU A 75 -0.68 -4.50 3.24
CA LEU A 75 -0.10 -5.85 3.28
C LEU A 75 -0.02 -6.47 1.89
N TRP A 76 -1.04 -6.30 1.05
CA TRP A 76 -1.00 -6.73 -0.36
C TRP A 76 0.05 -5.96 -1.16
N ALA A 77 0.17 -4.66 -0.97
CA ALA A 77 1.20 -3.84 -1.63
C ALA A 77 2.62 -4.33 -1.26
N ILE A 78 2.88 -4.56 0.04
CA ILE A 78 4.16 -5.09 0.53
C ILE A 78 4.43 -6.47 -0.06
N PHE A 79 3.43 -7.36 -0.06
CA PHE A 79 3.57 -8.71 -0.60
C PHE A 79 3.93 -8.69 -2.10
N LEU A 80 3.24 -7.86 -2.89
CA LEU A 80 3.50 -7.70 -4.33
C LEU A 80 4.88 -7.07 -4.60
N PHE A 81 5.28 -6.10 -3.78
CA PHE A 81 6.58 -5.44 -3.88
C PHE A 81 7.73 -6.43 -3.62
N VAL A 82 7.67 -7.16 -2.50
CA VAL A 82 8.67 -8.17 -2.14
C VAL A 82 8.71 -9.29 -3.18
N GLY A 83 7.54 -9.76 -3.64
CA GLY A 83 7.44 -10.77 -4.69
C GLY A 83 8.07 -10.33 -6.01
N SER A 84 7.87 -9.07 -6.41
CA SER A 84 8.49 -8.52 -7.62
C SER A 84 10.02 -8.48 -7.52
N PHE A 85 10.55 -8.02 -6.38
CA PHE A 85 12.00 -7.96 -6.16
C PHE A 85 12.62 -9.36 -6.16
N PHE A 86 11.95 -10.33 -5.54
CA PHE A 86 12.38 -11.73 -5.54
C PHE A 86 12.43 -12.31 -6.96
N LEU A 87 11.39 -12.10 -7.77
CA LEU A 87 11.36 -12.56 -9.17
C LEU A 87 12.45 -11.91 -10.02
N LEU A 88 12.74 -10.63 -9.81
CA LEU A 88 13.86 -9.96 -10.48
C LEU A 88 15.20 -10.57 -10.08
N ALA A 89 15.43 -10.79 -8.78
CA ALA A 89 16.68 -11.38 -8.29
C ALA A 89 16.90 -12.78 -8.86
N VAL A 90 15.88 -13.65 -8.84
CA VAL A 90 15.95 -14.99 -9.43
C VAL A 90 16.18 -14.93 -10.94
N GLY A 91 15.47 -14.05 -11.65
CA GLY A 91 15.66 -13.86 -13.10
C GLY A 91 17.08 -13.42 -13.47
N LEU A 92 17.67 -12.52 -12.69
CA LEU A 92 19.06 -12.07 -12.87
C LEU A 92 20.06 -13.18 -12.56
N LEU A 93 19.84 -13.96 -11.50
CA LEU A 93 20.71 -15.09 -11.16
C LEU A 93 20.69 -16.17 -12.24
N ILE A 94 19.52 -16.54 -12.78
CA ILE A 94 19.42 -17.52 -13.87
C ILE A 94 20.16 -17.02 -15.11
N ARG A 95 20.02 -15.72 -15.45
CA ARG A 95 20.71 -15.12 -16.58
C ARG A 95 22.23 -15.11 -16.38
N PHE A 96 22.68 -14.79 -15.17
CA PHE A 96 24.10 -14.82 -14.81
C PHE A 96 24.68 -16.23 -14.90
N ILE A 97 24.00 -17.24 -14.34
CA ILE A 97 24.43 -18.65 -14.40
C ILE A 97 24.52 -19.11 -15.85
N ARG A 98 23.52 -18.78 -16.70
CA ARG A 98 23.58 -19.13 -18.13
C ARG A 98 24.74 -18.46 -18.84
N GLN A 99 25.00 -17.20 -18.55
CA GLN A 99 26.11 -16.46 -19.15
C GLN A 99 27.46 -17.09 -18.76
N VAL A 100 27.64 -17.47 -17.50
CA VAL A 100 28.85 -18.16 -17.02
C VAL A 100 28.97 -19.56 -17.62
N ALA A 101 27.87 -20.31 -17.74
CA ALA A 101 27.87 -21.66 -18.31
C ALA A 101 28.03 -21.70 -19.85
N SER A 102 27.81 -20.58 -20.53
CA SER A 102 28.02 -20.44 -21.98
C SER A 102 29.44 -20.02 -22.38
N VAL A 103 30.29 -19.72 -21.39
CA VAL A 103 31.72 -19.41 -21.55
C VAL A 103 32.51 -20.68 -21.28
#